data_AF-A0A433T1F0-F1
#
_entry.id   AF-A0A433T1F0-F1
#
_cell.length_a   1.000
_cell.length_b   1.000
_cell.length_c   1.000
_cell.angle_alpha   90.00
_cell.angle_beta   90.00
_cell.angle_gamma   90.00
#
_symmetry.space_group_name_H-M   'P 1'
#
loop_
_entity.id
_entity.type
_entity.pdbx_description
1 polymer ?
#
loop_
_entity_poly.entity_id
_entity_poly.type
_entity_poly.pdbx_seq_one_letter_code
_entity_poly.pdbx_strand_id
1 'polypeptide(L)'
;MAEAAAPVSEGADGRIQPIFKDGRYSNPWGGLWHEEATFRERLKFFFGKSHANVPHSERELDQTLPILQPDLSVFASSPETGIRHMWVGHATSLVQFDGLTLLTDPIFSDRKSPSQTIGPKRYRKPPCSIGDLPHIDCVLISHNHYDHLDHNSVVALKKRCSQALLGSIFSMLL
;
A
#
# COMPACT_ATOMS: atom_id res chain seq x y z
N MET A 1 -2.13 -9.99 33.73
CA MET A 1 -1.31 -11.15 34.11
C MET A 1 -0.52 -11.54 32.87
N ALA A 2 0.81 -11.62 32.97
CA ALA A 2 1.68 -11.90 31.83
C ALA A 2 1.48 -13.36 31.40
N GLU A 3 0.94 -13.56 30.21
CA GLU A 3 0.83 -14.88 29.59
C GLU A 3 2.19 -15.23 28.98
N ALA A 4 2.76 -16.34 29.42
CA ALA A 4 4.09 -16.78 29.01
C ALA A 4 4.12 -17.07 27.50
N ALA A 5 5.12 -16.51 26.80
CA ALA A 5 5.38 -16.83 25.40
C ALA A 5 5.57 -18.35 25.25
N ALA A 6 4.85 -18.96 24.30
CA ALA A 6 5.02 -20.36 23.96
C ALA A 6 6.48 -20.65 23.54
N PRO A 7 7.04 -21.82 23.86
CA PRO A 7 8.44 -22.12 23.58
C PRO A 7 8.68 -22.12 22.07
N VAL A 8 9.57 -21.23 21.64
CA VAL A 8 10.09 -21.19 20.27
C VAL A 8 10.94 -22.44 20.06
N SER A 9 10.69 -23.23 19.01
CA SER A 9 11.53 -24.39 18.73
C SER A 9 12.88 -23.93 18.17
N GLU A 10 13.94 -23.99 18.98
CA GLU A 10 15.30 -23.78 18.52
C GLU A 10 15.75 -25.00 17.71
N GLY A 11 16.23 -24.76 16.49
CA GLY A 11 16.88 -25.78 15.68
C GLY A 11 18.22 -26.18 16.28
N ALA A 12 18.76 -27.33 15.84
CA ALA A 12 20.07 -27.82 16.29
C ALA A 12 21.24 -26.86 16.00
N ASP A 13 21.04 -25.86 15.14
CA ASP A 13 22.00 -24.80 14.79
C ASP A 13 21.79 -23.49 15.57
N GLY A 14 20.91 -23.48 16.57
CA GLY A 14 20.57 -22.30 17.37
C GLY A 14 19.73 -21.27 16.63
N ARG A 15 19.21 -21.59 15.44
CA ARG A 15 18.29 -20.71 14.71
C ARG A 15 16.83 -21.02 15.04
N ILE A 16 16.01 -19.99 15.05
CA ILE A 16 14.55 -20.11 15.23
C ILE A 16 13.97 -20.85 14.03
N GLN A 17 13.34 -22.00 14.27
CA GLN A 17 12.68 -22.77 13.23
C GLN A 17 11.22 -22.34 13.06
N PRO A 18 10.68 -22.32 11.82
CA PRO A 18 9.26 -22.10 11.58
C PRO A 18 8.41 -23.18 12.27
N ILE A 19 7.37 -22.77 12.98
CA ILE A 19 6.45 -23.70 13.64
C ILE A 19 5.43 -24.16 12.61
N PHE A 20 5.23 -25.47 12.47
CA PHE A 20 4.17 -26.05 11.65
C PHE A 20 3.17 -26.80 12.53
N LYS A 21 1.87 -26.56 12.32
CA LYS A 21 0.77 -27.32 12.91
C LYS A 21 -0.11 -27.85 11.77
N ASP A 22 -0.37 -29.16 11.75
CA ASP A 22 -1.18 -29.83 10.72
C ASP A 22 -0.72 -29.53 9.28
N GLY A 23 0.59 -29.49 9.06
CA GLY A 23 1.19 -29.21 7.76
C GLY A 23 1.09 -27.74 7.30
N ARG A 24 0.63 -26.83 8.17
CA ARG A 24 0.55 -25.38 7.89
C ARG A 24 1.49 -24.61 8.80
N TYR A 25 2.09 -23.55 8.26
CA TYR A 25 2.86 -22.60 9.07
C TYR A 25 1.98 -21.99 10.17
N SER A 26 2.53 -21.88 11.36
CA SER A 26 1.92 -21.31 12.55
C SER A 26 2.83 -20.21 13.10
N ASN A 27 2.29 -19.02 13.31
CA ASN A 27 3.04 -17.93 13.92
C ASN A 27 3.41 -18.31 15.38
N PRO A 28 4.69 -18.21 15.79
CA PRO A 28 5.12 -18.54 17.15
C PRO A 28 4.64 -17.55 18.21
N TRP A 29 4.31 -16.32 17.82
CA TRP A 29 3.86 -15.28 18.74
C TRP A 29 2.33 -15.28 18.81
N GLY A 30 1.78 -16.05 19.75
CA GLY A 30 0.36 -15.98 20.09
C GLY A 30 -0.04 -14.56 20.52
N GLY A 31 -1.20 -14.08 20.06
CA GLY A 31 -1.79 -12.83 20.52
C GLY A 31 -1.34 -11.54 19.81
N LEU A 32 -0.48 -11.58 18.79
CA LEU A 32 -0.16 -10.39 17.97
C LEU A 32 -1.27 -9.99 16.98
N TRP A 33 -2.23 -10.88 16.76
CA TRP A 33 -3.45 -10.60 16.03
C TRP A 33 -4.60 -10.70 17.03
N HIS A 34 -5.22 -9.57 17.37
CA HIS A 34 -6.55 -9.62 17.98
C HIS A 34 -7.46 -10.31 16.98
N GLU A 35 -7.94 -11.51 17.32
CA GLU A 35 -8.77 -12.35 16.42
C GLU A 35 -10.00 -11.59 15.92
N GLU A 36 -10.50 -10.63 16.70
CA GLU A 36 -11.44 -9.62 16.22
C GLU A 36 -11.17 -8.28 16.91
N ALA A 37 -11.05 -7.20 16.14
CA ALA A 37 -11.18 -5.86 16.70
C ALA A 37 -12.56 -5.79 17.39
N THR A 38 -12.56 -5.59 18.70
CA THR A 38 -13.79 -5.57 19.50
C THR A 38 -14.75 -4.51 18.95
N PHE A 39 -16.06 -4.68 19.15
CA PHE A 39 -17.05 -3.68 18.71
C PHE A 39 -16.68 -2.25 19.15
N ARG A 40 -16.12 -2.11 20.36
CA ARG A 40 -15.65 -0.83 20.91
C ARG A 40 -14.39 -0.30 20.20
N GLU A 41 -13.48 -1.15 19.78
CA GLU A 41 -12.29 -0.75 19.00
C GLU A 41 -12.66 -0.37 17.58
N ARG A 42 -13.61 -1.10 16.96
CA ARG A 42 -14.22 -0.69 15.68
C ARG A 42 -14.88 0.68 15.83
N LEU A 43 -15.67 0.88 16.89
CA LEU A 43 -16.29 2.17 17.18
C LEU A 43 -15.24 3.27 17.41
N LYS A 44 -14.16 3.00 18.16
CA LYS A 44 -13.03 3.93 18.32
C LYS A 44 -12.29 4.21 17.01
N PHE A 45 -12.18 3.26 16.11
CA PHE A 45 -11.56 3.49 14.81
C PHE A 45 -12.42 4.40 13.92
N PHE A 46 -13.74 4.24 13.96
CA PHE A 46 -14.68 5.06 13.18
C PHE A 46 -14.99 6.43 13.79
N PHE A 47 -15.05 6.54 15.12
CA PHE A 47 -15.45 7.74 15.85
C PHE A 47 -14.33 8.38 16.68
N GLY A 48 -13.17 7.74 16.76
CA GLY A 48 -12.00 8.29 17.42
C GLY A 48 -11.51 9.52 16.67
N LYS A 49 -11.20 10.57 17.41
CA LYS A 49 -10.58 11.76 16.83
C LYS A 49 -9.21 11.36 16.28
N SER A 50 -9.00 11.61 14.99
CA SER A 50 -7.66 11.56 14.41
C SER A 50 -6.78 12.56 15.15
N HIS A 51 -5.70 12.08 15.76
CA HIS A 51 -4.66 12.94 16.34
C HIS A 51 -3.71 13.50 15.28
N ALA A 52 -3.91 13.17 14.00
CA ALA A 52 -3.19 13.79 12.91
C ALA A 52 -3.62 15.26 12.84
N ASN A 53 -2.69 16.17 13.16
CA ASN A 53 -2.87 17.62 13.09
C ASN A 53 -2.87 18.10 11.63
N VAL A 54 -3.76 17.51 10.81
CA VAL A 54 -3.87 17.82 9.40
C VAL A 54 -4.84 18.99 9.23
N PRO A 55 -4.44 20.05 8.52
CA PRO A 55 -5.30 21.16 8.22
C PRO A 55 -6.66 20.74 7.67
N HIS A 56 -7.73 21.32 8.19
CA HIS A 56 -9.10 21.03 7.72
C HIS A 56 -9.55 21.96 6.59
N SER A 57 -8.87 23.09 6.37
CA SER A 57 -9.21 24.04 5.32
C SER A 57 -8.45 23.74 4.03
N GLU A 58 -9.14 23.75 2.89
CA GLU A 58 -8.51 23.56 1.56
C GLU A 58 -7.40 24.57 1.32
N ARG A 59 -7.60 25.83 1.75
CA ARG A 59 -6.59 26.89 1.61
C ARG A 59 -5.28 26.56 2.33
N GLU A 60 -5.37 26.05 3.55
CA GLU A 60 -4.17 25.67 4.32
C GLU A 60 -3.54 24.38 3.78
N LEU A 61 -4.36 23.43 3.31
CA LEU A 61 -3.88 22.25 2.59
C LEU A 61 -3.16 22.62 1.28
N ASP A 62 -3.64 23.60 0.53
CA ASP A 62 -2.99 24.07 -0.69
C ASP A 62 -1.65 24.77 -0.39
N GLN A 63 -1.53 25.41 0.77
CA GLN A 63 -0.29 26.05 1.22
C GLN A 63 0.72 25.05 1.78
N THR A 64 0.27 24.03 2.52
CA THR A 64 1.13 23.07 3.22
C THR A 64 1.43 21.81 2.40
N LEU A 65 0.47 21.36 1.60
CA LEU A 65 0.50 20.15 0.79
C LEU A 65 -0.02 20.42 -0.64
N PRO A 66 0.63 21.32 -1.40
CA PRO A 66 0.22 21.64 -2.76
C PRO A 66 0.25 20.40 -3.65
N ILE A 67 -0.78 20.23 -4.48
CA ILE A 67 -0.77 19.20 -5.52
C ILE A 67 -0.07 19.81 -6.73
N LEU A 68 1.15 19.35 -6.99
CA LEU A 68 1.89 19.74 -8.17
C LEU A 68 1.36 18.96 -9.38
N GLN A 69 1.12 19.66 -10.49
CA GLN A 69 0.74 19.03 -11.75
C GLN A 69 2.00 18.54 -12.45
N PRO A 70 2.23 17.21 -12.57
CA PRO A 70 3.42 16.69 -13.19
C PRO A 70 3.32 16.81 -14.71
N ASP A 71 4.44 17.11 -15.35
CA ASP A 71 4.57 16.88 -16.79
C ASP A 71 4.80 15.39 -17.02
N LEU A 72 3.74 14.66 -17.38
CA LEU A 72 3.81 13.22 -17.63
C LEU A 72 4.47 12.90 -18.98
N SER A 73 4.65 13.88 -19.87
CA SER A 73 5.30 13.66 -21.17
C SER A 73 6.76 13.23 -21.01
N VAL A 74 7.41 13.63 -19.90
CA VAL A 74 8.78 13.20 -19.61
C VAL A 74 8.89 11.69 -19.43
N PHE A 75 7.81 11.01 -19.03
CA PHE A 75 7.75 9.56 -18.86
C PHE A 75 7.52 8.80 -20.17
N ALA A 76 7.46 9.48 -21.33
CA ALA A 76 7.40 8.81 -22.63
C ALA A 76 8.66 8.00 -22.95
N SER A 77 9.80 8.35 -22.35
CA SER A 77 11.05 7.60 -22.43
C SER A 77 11.74 7.50 -21.07
N SER A 78 12.39 6.37 -20.81
CA SER A 78 13.23 6.19 -19.62
C SER A 78 14.44 7.13 -19.69
N PRO A 79 14.94 7.63 -18.54
CA PRO A 79 16.24 8.32 -18.52
C PRO A 79 17.34 7.37 -19.03
N GLU A 80 18.35 7.94 -19.72
CA GLU A 80 19.51 7.18 -20.24
C GLU A 80 20.37 6.57 -19.12
N THR A 81 20.44 7.26 -17.98
CA THR A 81 21.12 6.79 -16.78
C THR A 81 20.34 7.21 -15.53
N GLY A 82 20.45 6.40 -14.46
CA GLY A 82 19.82 6.70 -13.17
C GLY A 82 18.34 6.34 -13.11
N ILE A 83 17.64 6.99 -12.18
CA ILE A 83 16.25 6.69 -11.82
C ILE A 83 15.44 7.98 -11.91
N ARG A 84 14.29 7.92 -12.58
CA ARG A 84 13.25 8.95 -12.48
C ARG A 84 12.17 8.48 -11.51
N HIS A 85 11.82 9.33 -10.57
CA HIS A 85 10.81 9.04 -9.56
C HIS A 85 9.79 10.17 -9.49
N MET A 86 8.51 9.82 -9.44
CA MET A 86 7.42 10.73 -9.13
C MET A 86 6.56 10.14 -8.02
N TRP A 87 6.40 10.90 -6.95
CA TRP A 87 5.47 10.57 -5.88
C TRP A 87 4.04 10.97 -6.27
N VAL A 88 3.15 9.99 -6.37
CA VAL A 88 1.72 10.20 -6.70
C VAL A 88 0.92 10.46 -5.43
N GLY A 89 1.32 9.89 -4.30
CA GLY A 89 0.69 10.09 -3.00
C GLY A 89 0.57 8.80 -2.19
N HIS A 90 0.54 8.92 -0.86
CA HIS A 90 0.64 7.76 0.06
C HIS A 90 1.86 6.90 -0.30
N ALA A 91 1.70 5.60 -0.53
CA ALA A 91 2.75 4.66 -0.96
C ALA A 91 2.86 4.54 -2.50
N THR A 92 2.03 5.28 -3.25
CA THR A 92 2.06 5.23 -4.72
C THR A 92 3.19 6.06 -5.28
N SER A 93 4.12 5.38 -5.94
CA SER A 93 5.25 5.97 -6.66
C SER A 93 5.30 5.45 -8.09
N LEU A 94 5.52 6.36 -9.04
CA LEU A 94 5.84 6.03 -10.43
C LEU A 94 7.36 6.12 -10.59
N VAL A 95 7.99 5.03 -11.03
CA VAL A 95 9.45 4.91 -11.08
C VAL A 95 9.87 4.44 -12.47
N GLN A 96 10.86 5.10 -13.06
CA GLN A 96 11.48 4.67 -14.32
C GLN A 96 12.98 4.49 -14.18
N PHE A 97 13.48 3.36 -14.69
CA PHE A 97 14.90 3.04 -14.77
C PHE A 97 15.10 1.92 -15.80
N ASP A 98 16.24 1.90 -16.48
CA ASP A 98 16.63 0.85 -17.44
C ASP A 98 15.55 0.46 -18.46
N GLY A 99 14.76 1.43 -18.93
CA GLY A 99 13.68 1.21 -19.89
C GLY A 99 12.37 0.67 -19.28
N LEU A 100 12.34 0.41 -17.97
CA LEU A 100 11.16 -0.07 -17.24
C LEU A 100 10.43 1.07 -16.54
N THR A 101 9.11 0.95 -16.48
CA THR A 101 8.20 1.83 -15.73
C THR A 101 7.42 1.00 -14.71
N LEU A 102 7.65 1.29 -13.42
CA LEU A 102 7.02 0.63 -12.29
C LEU A 102 6.02 1.56 -11.61
N LEU A 103 4.92 0.98 -11.11
CA LEU A 103 3.99 1.64 -10.22
C LEU A 103 3.88 0.86 -8.91
N THR A 104 4.17 1.50 -7.77
CA THR A 104 4.04 0.87 -6.45
C THR A 104 2.67 1.12 -5.83
N ASP A 105 2.12 0.15 -5.10
CA ASP A 105 0.97 0.28 -4.19
C ASP A 105 -0.10 1.28 -4.67
N PRO A 106 -0.75 1.02 -5.82
CA PRO A 106 -1.54 2.03 -6.51
C PRO A 106 -2.83 2.35 -5.76
N ILE A 107 -2.93 3.57 -5.21
CA ILE A 107 -4.15 4.10 -4.57
C ILE A 107 -4.61 5.41 -5.21
N PHE A 108 -5.55 5.30 -6.15
CA PHE A 108 -6.20 6.42 -6.82
C PHE A 108 -7.62 6.69 -6.32
N SER A 109 -8.22 5.75 -5.57
CA SER A 109 -9.51 5.98 -4.91
C SER A 109 -9.44 7.10 -3.87
N ASP A 110 -10.60 7.70 -3.60
CA ASP A 110 -10.76 8.73 -2.57
C ASP A 110 -10.67 8.16 -1.15
N ARG A 111 -11.03 6.88 -0.95
CA ARG A 111 -11.01 6.22 0.35
C ARG A 111 -10.21 4.93 0.33
N LYS A 112 -9.41 4.73 1.39
CA LYS A 112 -8.68 3.48 1.67
C LYS A 112 -9.55 2.50 2.46
N SER A 113 -10.62 2.02 1.82
CA SER A 113 -11.65 1.23 2.49
C SER A 113 -12.30 0.24 1.52
N PRO A 114 -12.82 -0.90 2.01
CA PRO A 114 -13.66 -1.78 1.20
C PRO A 114 -14.92 -1.10 0.66
N SER A 115 -15.33 0.02 1.26
CA SER A 115 -16.41 0.87 0.78
C SER A 115 -15.91 2.26 0.39
N GLN A 116 -16.38 2.79 -0.74
CA GLN A 116 -16.08 4.16 -1.15
C GLN A 116 -16.96 5.21 -0.46
N THR A 117 -17.95 4.79 0.34
CA THR A 117 -18.81 5.70 1.11
C THR A 117 -18.36 5.85 2.56
N ILE A 118 -17.76 4.81 3.15
CA ILE A 118 -17.39 4.74 4.57
C ILE A 118 -15.90 4.48 4.71
N GLY A 119 -15.26 5.12 5.70
CA GLY A 119 -13.86 4.90 6.02
C GLY A 119 -12.97 6.11 5.74
N PRO A 120 -11.67 6.01 6.04
CA PRO A 120 -10.70 7.10 5.88
C PRO A 120 -10.65 7.63 4.44
N LYS A 121 -10.96 8.92 4.29
CA LYS A 121 -10.80 9.66 3.04
C LYS A 121 -9.42 10.27 2.97
N ARG A 122 -8.81 10.27 1.79
CA ARG A 122 -7.54 10.97 1.54
C ARG A 122 -7.72 12.49 1.73
N TYR A 123 -6.67 13.15 2.21
CA TYR A 123 -6.65 14.61 2.37
C TYR A 123 -6.43 15.36 1.05
N ARG A 124 -5.65 14.78 0.14
CA ARG A 124 -5.28 15.37 -1.14
C ARG A 124 -5.54 14.39 -2.26
N LYS A 125 -6.09 14.88 -3.37
CA LYS A 125 -6.34 14.09 -4.58
C LYS A 125 -5.01 13.64 -5.20
N PRO A 126 -4.97 12.51 -5.92
CA PRO A 126 -3.84 12.20 -6.79
C PRO A 126 -3.57 13.36 -7.76
N PRO A 127 -2.30 13.63 -8.12
CA PRO A 127 -1.96 14.66 -9.08
C PRO A 127 -2.37 14.33 -10.52
N CYS A 128 -2.63 13.05 -10.81
CA CYS A 128 -3.08 12.57 -12.11
C CYS A 128 -4.02 11.37 -11.96
N SER A 129 -4.79 11.06 -13.01
CA SER A 129 -5.62 9.87 -13.04
C SER A 129 -4.85 8.66 -13.59
N ILE A 130 -5.39 7.45 -13.38
CA ILE A 130 -4.89 6.24 -14.06
C ILE A 130 -4.97 6.40 -15.59
N GLY A 131 -5.88 7.25 -16.09
CA GLY A 131 -6.03 7.66 -17.48
C GLY A 131 -4.80 8.36 -18.07
N ASP A 132 -4.02 9.03 -17.23
CA ASP A 132 -2.93 9.90 -17.67
C ASP A 132 -1.56 9.23 -17.55
N LEU A 133 -1.46 8.10 -16.83
CA LEU A 133 -0.20 7.41 -16.58
C LEU A 133 0.48 6.95 -17.87
N PRO A 134 1.83 6.94 -17.94
CA PRO A 134 2.54 6.34 -19.08
C PRO A 134 2.27 4.83 -19.19
N HIS A 135 2.92 4.17 -20.15
CA HIS A 135 2.98 2.71 -20.16
C HIS A 135 3.57 2.20 -18.82
N ILE A 136 2.99 1.14 -18.26
CA ILE A 136 3.44 0.54 -16.99
C ILE A 136 3.78 -0.91 -17.27
N ASP A 137 5.04 -1.26 -17.03
CA ASP A 137 5.56 -2.60 -17.26
C ASP A 137 5.21 -3.53 -16.10
N CYS A 138 5.27 -3.02 -14.87
CA CYS A 138 4.97 -3.80 -13.67
C CYS A 138 4.33 -2.94 -12.57
N VAL A 139 3.38 -3.55 -11.87
CA VAL A 139 2.76 -2.99 -10.66
C VAL A 139 3.26 -3.80 -9.47
N LEU A 140 3.91 -3.12 -8.52
CA LEU A 140 4.45 -3.73 -7.31
C LEU A 140 3.50 -3.49 -6.14
N ILE A 141 3.05 -4.60 -5.54
CA ILE A 141 2.17 -4.56 -4.37
C ILE A 141 2.93 -5.12 -3.17
N SER A 142 3.12 -4.28 -2.15
CA SER A 142 3.84 -4.63 -0.93
C SER A 142 3.05 -5.59 -0.05
N HIS A 143 1.75 -5.33 0.17
CA HIS A 143 0.86 -6.17 0.96
C HIS A 143 -0.62 -5.88 0.64
N ASN A 144 -1.54 -6.64 1.25
CA ASN A 144 -2.97 -6.67 0.90
C ASN A 144 -3.86 -5.73 1.72
N HIS A 145 -3.31 -4.72 2.41
CA HIS A 145 -4.12 -3.76 3.16
C HIS A 145 -4.71 -2.68 2.24
N TYR A 146 -5.87 -2.11 2.59
CA TYR A 146 -6.64 -1.23 1.70
C TYR A 146 -5.94 0.08 1.30
N ASP A 147 -4.86 0.48 1.96
CA ASP A 147 -4.03 1.60 1.54
C ASP A 147 -2.84 1.27 0.68
N HIS A 148 -2.62 -0.01 0.40
CA HIS A 148 -1.60 -0.48 -0.55
C HIS A 148 -2.23 -1.29 -1.70
N LEU A 149 -3.38 -1.92 -1.45
CA LEU A 149 -4.16 -2.69 -2.41
C LEU A 149 -5.55 -2.07 -2.57
N ASP A 150 -5.66 -1.05 -3.41
CA ASP A 150 -6.94 -0.47 -3.81
C ASP A 150 -7.55 -1.24 -5.00
N HIS A 151 -8.61 -2.00 -4.74
CA HIS A 151 -9.30 -2.81 -5.74
C HIS A 151 -9.70 -2.00 -6.99
N ASN A 152 -10.24 -0.79 -6.82
CA ASN A 152 -10.67 0.03 -7.96
C ASN A 152 -9.49 0.45 -8.83
N SER A 153 -8.37 0.81 -8.21
CA SER A 153 -7.13 1.15 -8.92
C SER A 153 -6.60 -0.05 -9.70
N VAL A 154 -6.55 -1.23 -9.08
CA VAL A 154 -6.10 -2.46 -9.74
C VAL A 154 -7.00 -2.83 -10.94
N VAL A 155 -8.33 -2.74 -10.77
CA VAL A 155 -9.27 -3.01 -11.87
C VAL A 155 -9.12 -2.01 -13.01
N ALA A 156 -8.94 -0.72 -12.70
CA ALA A 156 -8.71 0.32 -13.70
C ALA A 156 -7.37 0.12 -14.44
N LEU A 157 -6.30 -0.24 -13.72
CA LEU A 157 -5.00 -0.56 -14.30
C LEU A 157 -5.08 -1.79 -15.20
N LYS A 158 -5.76 -2.86 -14.78
CA LYS A 158 -5.96 -4.06 -15.60
C LYS A 158 -6.71 -3.76 -16.91
N LYS A 159 -7.66 -2.84 -16.90
CA LYS A 159 -8.40 -2.42 -18.11
C LYS A 159 -7.52 -1.60 -19.06
N ARG A 160 -6.60 -0.80 -18.52
CA ARG A 160 -5.67 0.05 -19.29
C ARG A 160 -4.52 -0.77 -19.87
N CYS A 161 -3.92 -1.63 -19.06
CA CYS A 161 -2.69 -2.35 -19.36
C CYS A 161 -3.03 -3.81 -19.71
N SER A 162 -2.98 -4.15 -20.99
CA SER A 162 -3.18 -5.52 -21.47
C SER A 162 -2.10 -6.51 -21.02
N GLN A 163 -0.92 -6.01 -20.60
CA GLN A 163 0.27 -6.81 -20.31
C GLN A 163 0.97 -6.45 -18.98
N ALA A 164 0.38 -5.62 -18.11
CA ALA A 164 1.04 -5.28 -16.84
C ALA A 164 1.18 -6.53 -15.97
N LEU A 165 2.42 -6.92 -15.66
CA LEU A 165 2.69 -7.97 -14.70
C LEU A 165 2.37 -7.43 -13.30
N LEU A 166 1.33 -7.99 -12.69
CA LEU A 166 1.05 -7.78 -11.26
C LEU A 166 2.03 -8.66 -10.48
N GLY A 167 3.16 -8.07 -10.11
CA GLY A 167 4.15 -8.70 -9.25
C GLY A 167 3.83 -8.39 -7.79
N SER A 168 3.43 -9.40 -7.02
CA SER A 168 3.52 -9.29 -5.57
C SER A 168 4.95 -9.64 -5.16
N ILE A 169 5.55 -8.85 -4.28
CA ILE A 169 6.88 -9.16 -3.72
C ILE A 169 6.80 -10.38 -2.78
N PHE A 170 5.59 -10.91 -2.50
CA PHE A 170 5.33 -12.14 -1.72
C PHE A 170 5.50 -13.46 -2.53
N SER A 171 6.52 -13.57 -3.39
CA SER A 171 6.96 -14.89 -3.93
C SER A 171 8.15 -15.49 -3.15
N MET A 172 8.45 -14.97 -1.97
CA MET A 172 9.28 -15.63 -0.96
C MET A 172 8.51 -15.53 0.36
N LEU A 173 8.16 -16.68 0.96
CA LEU A 173 7.39 -16.87 2.20
C LEU A 173 5.86 -17.05 2.03
N LEU A 174 5.47 -18.07 1.26
CA LEU A 174 4.33 -18.93 1.60
C LEU A 174 4.82 -20.37 1.70
#